data_AF-A0A7V3DWA4-F1
#
_entry.id   AF-A0A7V3DWA4-F1
#
_cell.length_a   1.000
_cell.length_b   1.000
_cell.length_c   1.000
_cell.angle_alpha   90.00
_cell.angle_beta   90.00
_cell.angle_gamma   90.00
#
_symmetry.space_group_name_H-M   'P 1'
#
loop_
_entity.id
_entity.type
_entity.pdbx_description
1 polymer ?
#
loop_
_entity_poly.entity_id
_entity_poly.type
_entity_poly.pdbx_seq_one_letter_code
_entity_poly.pdbx_strand_id
1 'polypeptide(L)' 'MKRKRAMKIRVEIDDALMRRVMQLGAYSTPRVAIEAGLRLLGQVQAQKALQQIQGKISWEGDLEGMRRD' A
#
# COMPACT_ATOMS: atom_id res chain seq x y z
N MET A 1 -5.64 -8.07 24.79
CA MET A 1 -5.76 -7.26 23.54
C MET A 1 -4.77 -6.11 23.59
N LYS A 2 -3.76 -6.06 22.71
CA LYS A 2 -2.81 -4.94 22.66
C LYS A 2 -3.49 -3.73 22.00
N ARG A 3 -3.60 -2.60 22.71
CA ARG A 3 -4.11 -1.33 22.15
C ARG A 3 -3.23 -0.92 20.97
N LYS A 4 -3.84 -0.70 19.79
CA LYS A 4 -3.16 -0.10 18.64
C LYS A 4 -2.76 1.33 19.04
N ARG A 5 -1.44 1.63 19.14
CA ARG A 5 -0.99 3.01 19.36
C ARG A 5 -1.39 3.85 18.14
N ALA A 6 -2.13 4.93 18.37
CA ALA A 6 -2.45 5.92 17.35
C ALA A 6 -1.48 7.10 17.47
N MET A 7 -0.89 7.52 16.36
CA MET A 7 -0.08 8.72 16.27
C MET A 7 -0.93 9.86 15.73
N LYS A 8 -0.86 11.04 16.36
CA LYS A 8 -1.55 12.24 15.91
C LYS A 8 -0.49 13.23 15.41
N ILE A 9 -0.65 13.67 14.16
CA ILE A 9 0.23 14.64 13.52
C ILE A 9 -0.58 15.80 12.95
N ARG A 10 0.04 16.97 12.82
CA ARG A 10 -0.50 18.07 12.00
C ARG A 10 0.29 18.10 10.70
N VAL A 11 -0.42 18.09 9.58
CA VAL A 11 0.15 18.08 8.23
C VAL A 11 -0.63 19.07 7.39
N GLU A 12 0.08 19.81 6.55
CA GLU A 12 -0.52 20.61 5.48
C GLU A 12 -0.59 19.73 4.23
N ILE A 13 -1.75 19.73 3.57
CA ILE A 13 -2.03 18.91 2.39
C ILE A 13 -2.69 19.80 1.35
N ASP A 14 -2.36 19.58 0.08
CA ASP A 14 -3.04 20.22 -1.04
C ASP A 14 -4.56 19.93 -1.00
N ASP A 15 -5.36 21.00 -0.97
CA ASP A 15 -6.81 20.94 -0.86
C ASP A 15 -7.48 20.27 -2.06
N ALA A 16 -6.96 20.51 -3.27
CA ALA A 16 -7.51 19.92 -4.48
C ALA A 16 -7.26 18.41 -4.52
N LEU A 17 -6.08 17.98 -4.09
CA LEU A 17 -5.75 16.57 -3.92
C LEU A 17 -6.68 15.90 -2.89
N MET A 18 -6.81 16.49 -1.70
CA MET A 18 -7.65 15.90 -0.65
C MET A 18 -9.12 15.81 -1.07
N ARG A 19 -9.67 16.87 -1.70
CA ARG A 19 -11.05 16.86 -2.22
C ARG A 19 -11.25 15.75 -3.24
N ARG A 20 -10.34 15.62 -4.20
CA ARG A 20 -10.41 14.56 -5.23
C ARG A 20 -10.39 13.18 -4.61
N VAL A 21 -9.50 12.93 -3.65
CA VAL A 21 -9.40 11.64 -2.97
C VAL A 21 -10.66 11.34 -2.15
N MET A 22 -11.17 12.33 -1.41
CA MET A 22 -12.40 12.17 -0.63
C MET A 22 -13.61 11.85 -1.50
N GLN A 23 -13.76 12.54 -2.65
CA GLN A 23 -14.84 12.31 -3.60
C GLN A 23 -14.75 10.92 -4.26
N LEU A 24 -13.58 10.56 -4.81
CA LEU A 24 -13.40 9.29 -5.51
C LEU A 24 -13.44 8.08 -4.57
N GLY A 25 -12.89 8.21 -3.37
CA GLY A 25 -12.84 7.14 -2.37
C GLY A 25 -14.05 7.08 -1.44
N ALA A 26 -15.02 7.98 -1.60
CA ALA A 26 -16.19 8.12 -0.73
C ALA A 26 -15.84 8.16 0.77
N TYR A 27 -14.76 8.86 1.13
CA TYR A 27 -14.26 8.89 2.50
C TYR A 27 -15.02 9.91 3.35
N SER A 28 -15.42 9.50 4.55
CA SER A 28 -16.14 10.36 5.50
C SER A 28 -15.25 11.40 6.18
N THR A 29 -13.94 11.15 6.31
CA THR A 29 -13.00 12.09 6.94
C THR A 29 -11.63 12.07 6.24
N PRO A 30 -10.88 13.19 6.26
CA PRO A 30 -9.51 13.23 5.75
C PRO A 30 -8.60 12.20 6.42
N ARG A 31 -8.79 11.92 7.71
CA ARG A 31 -8.03 10.91 8.45
C ARG A 31 -8.18 9.51 7.83
N VAL A 32 -9.39 9.14 7.44
CA VAL A 32 -9.66 7.83 6.82
C VAL A 32 -9.02 7.75 5.43
N ALA A 33 -9.13 8.82 4.65
CA ALA A 33 -8.48 8.94 3.34
C ALA A 33 -6.95 8.81 3.45
N ILE A 34 -6.34 9.52 4.41
CA ILE A 34 -4.89 9.47 4.68
C ILE A 34 -4.47 8.07 5.13
N GLU A 35 -5.22 7.42 6.04
CA GLU A 35 -4.90 6.06 6.48
C GLU A 35 -4.97 5.05 5.33
N ALA A 36 -5.97 5.19 4.44
CA ALA A 36 -6.07 4.35 3.24
C ALA A 36 -4.87 4.58 2.30
N GLY A 37 -4.50 5.83 2.05
CA GLY A 37 -3.34 6.18 1.23
C GLY A 37 -2.02 5.65 1.79
N LEU A 38 -1.80 5.78 3.11
CA LEU A 38 -0.60 5.26 3.78
C LEU A 38 -0.50 3.73 3.72
N ARG A 39 -1.64 3.02 3.82
CA ARG A 39 -1.66 1.56 3.65
C ARG A 39 -1.27 1.14 2.25
N LEU A 40 -1.83 1.80 1.23
CA LEU A 40 -1.50 1.54 -0.17
C LEU A 40 -0.01 1.83 -0.44
N LEU A 41 0.51 2.94 0.07
CA LEU A 41 1.93 3.27 -0.06
C LEU A 41 2.82 2.18 0.55
N GLY A 42 2.47 1.69 1.74
CA GLY A 42 3.19 0.58 2.38
C GLY A 42 3.18 -0.69 1.52
N GLN A 43 2.04 -1.03 0.91
CA GLN A 43 1.93 -2.18 0.00
C GLN A 43 2.83 -2.03 -1.24
N VAL A 44 2.80 -0.86 -1.89
CA VAL A 44 3.64 -0.58 -3.07
C VAL A 44 5.13 -0.68 -2.72
N GLN A 45 5.53 -0.14 -1.57
CA GLN A 45 6.93 -0.20 -1.14
C GLN A 45 7.37 -1.62 -0.79
N ALA A 46 6.50 -2.43 -0.18
CA ALA A 46 6.76 -3.85 0.05
C ALA A 46 6.95 -4.61 -1.27
N GLN A 47 6.10 -4.37 -2.27
CA GLN A 47 6.24 -4.96 -3.60
C GLN A 47 7.56 -4.57 -4.27
N LYS A 48 7.95 -3.29 -4.20
CA LYS A 48 9.25 -2.83 -4.72
C LYS A 48 10.44 -3.51 -4.03
N ALA A 49 10.37 -3.70 -2.71
CA ALA A 49 11.43 -4.41 -1.98
C ALA A 49 11.56 -5.87 -2.45
N LEU A 50 10.44 -6.55 -2.74
CA LEU A 50 10.46 -7.90 -3.30
C LEU A 50 11.07 -7.92 -4.72
N GLN A 51 10.76 -6.93 -5.56
CA GLN A 51 11.38 -6.81 -6.89
C GLN A 51 12.91 -6.68 -6.83
N GLN A 52 13.48 -6.10 -5.76
CA GLN A 52 14.94 -6.03 -5.60
C GLN A 52 15.63 -7.37 -5.32
N ILE A 53 14.85 -8.40 -4.95
CA ILE A 53 15.31 -9.76 -4.69
C ILE A 53 15.16 -10.62 -5.96
N GLN A 54 14.39 -10.16 -6.96
CA GLN A 54 14.24 -10.84 -8.24
C GLN A 54 15.59 -11.08 -8.90
N GLY A 55 15.86 -12.32 -9.29
CA GLY A 55 17.14 -12.75 -9.88
C GLY A 55 18.29 -12.97 -8.89
N LYS A 56 18.09 -12.67 -7.59
CA LYS A 56 19.07 -12.98 -6.52
C LYS A 56 18.75 -14.28 -5.76
N ILE A 57 17.53 -14.78 -5.91
CA ILE A 57 17.08 -16.04 -5.31
C ILE A 57 16.89 -17.08 -6.41
N SER A 58 17.41 -18.29 -6.17
CA SER A 58 17.15 -19.44 -7.03
C SER A 58 15.70 -19.84 -6.89
N TRP A 59 15.00 -19.94 -8.01
CA TRP A 59 13.64 -20.45 -8.05
C TRP A 59 13.68 -21.98 -8.08
N GLU A 60 12.95 -22.63 -7.17
CA GLU A 60 12.78 -24.09 -7.15
C GLU A 60 11.37 -24.45 -7.65
N GLY A 61 11.30 -25.13 -8.80
CA GLY A 61 10.07 -25.67 -9.40
C GLY A 61 10.29 -26.11 -10.85
N ASP A 62 9.24 -26.61 -11.51
CA ASP A 62 9.22 -26.83 -12.97
C ASP A 62 8.19 -25.92 -13.64
N LEU A 63 8.65 -24.85 -14.29
CA LEU A 63 7.77 -23.88 -14.96
C LEU A 63 7.07 -24.48 -16.17
N GLU A 64 7.69 -25.47 -16.81
CA GLU A 64 7.16 -26.09 -18.02
C GLU A 64 6.02 -27.05 -17.70
N GLY A 65 6.11 -27.79 -16.58
CA GLY A 65 5.01 -28.60 -16.06
C GLY A 65 3.78 -27.77 -15.72
N MET A 66 3.95 -26.67 -14.98
CA MET A 66 2.84 -25.81 -14.52
C MET A 66 2.06 -25.11 -15.65
N ARG A 67 2.62 -25.00 -16.86
CA ARG A 67 2.00 -24.32 -18.00
C ARG A 67 1.20 -25.25 -18.91
N ARG A 68 1.31 -26.56 -18.73
CA ARG A 68 0.66 -27.57 -19.58
C ARG A 68 -0.69 -28.07 -19.04
N ASP A 69 -1.07 -27.61 -17.85
CA ASP A 69 -2.33 -27.89 -17.15
C ASP A 69 -3.32 -26.72 -17.29
#